data_AF-A0A8T3TWR1-F1
#
_entry.id   AF-A0A8T3TWR1-F1
#
_cell.length_a   1.000
_cell.length_b   1.000
_cell.length_c   1.000
_cell.angle_alpha   90.00
_cell.angle_beta   90.00
_cell.angle_gamma   90.00
#
_symmetry.space_group_name_H-M   'P 1'
#
loop_
_entity.id
_entity.type
_entity.pdbx_description
1 polymer ?
#
loop_
_entity_poly.entity_id
_entity_poly.type
_entity_poly.pdbx_seq_one_letter_code
_entity_poly.pdbx_strand_id
1 'polypeptide(L)'
;MATGALAWRRRSRLARAGEAFHTAVRAEPRPAFLDERADPWATGDRVAWDELPVSDFAGTKHVARLAAARRPVDTPDQLIHGDLTGNVLFAEGLPPANIDLSPYWRPAAFATAIVVADALVWEAADASLLSGVGHIEQFGQYLVRTLLYRVITDRAHRPEDPPRADVNDPYRPVVEMAIDLSGAI
;
A
#
# COMPACT_ATOMS: atom_id res chain seq x y z
N MET A 1 -4.27 21.67 -15.73
CA MET A 1 -5.19 21.71 -14.56
C MET A 1 -6.37 20.73 -14.64
N ALA A 2 -6.79 20.23 -15.83
CA ALA A 2 -7.88 19.25 -15.95
C ALA A 2 -7.48 17.78 -15.68
N THR A 3 -6.19 17.45 -15.73
CA THR A 3 -5.66 16.08 -15.63
C THR A 3 -5.68 15.52 -14.19
N GLY A 4 -5.41 16.35 -13.18
CA GLY A 4 -5.39 15.93 -11.77
C GLY A 4 -6.77 15.52 -11.23
N ALA A 5 -7.83 16.25 -11.59
CA ALA A 5 -9.19 15.95 -11.16
C ALA A 5 -9.74 14.64 -11.76
N LEU A 6 -9.41 14.35 -13.03
CA LEU A 6 -9.78 13.09 -13.68
C LEU A 6 -8.97 11.92 -13.12
N ALA A 7 -7.68 12.15 -12.83
CA ALA A 7 -6.84 11.18 -12.15
C ALA A 7 -7.45 10.82 -10.79
N TRP A 8 -7.77 11.80 -9.95
CA TRP A 8 -8.39 11.61 -8.64
C TRP A 8 -9.73 10.85 -8.68
N ARG A 9 -10.63 11.22 -9.62
CA ARG A 9 -11.92 10.54 -9.80
C ARG A 9 -11.76 9.05 -10.09
N ARG A 10 -10.74 8.66 -10.85
CA ARG A 10 -10.44 7.24 -11.10
C ARG A 10 -9.91 6.53 -9.85
N ARG A 11 -9.05 7.18 -9.05
CA ARG A 11 -8.41 6.54 -7.87
C ARG A 11 -9.39 6.40 -6.71
N SER A 12 -10.26 7.39 -6.50
CA SER A 12 -11.38 7.26 -5.55
C SER A 12 -12.37 6.17 -5.96
N ARG A 13 -12.62 5.96 -7.27
CA ARG A 13 -13.42 4.80 -7.73
C ARG A 13 -12.74 3.47 -7.46
N LEU A 14 -11.42 3.42 -7.60
CA LEU A 14 -10.61 2.22 -7.34
C LEU A 14 -10.61 1.89 -5.84
N ALA A 15 -10.35 2.85 -4.96
CA ALA A 15 -10.45 2.67 -3.52
C ALA A 15 -11.84 2.16 -3.10
N ARG A 16 -12.93 2.77 -3.59
CA ARG A 16 -14.30 2.31 -3.31
C ARG A 16 -14.59 0.90 -3.83
N ALA A 17 -14.05 0.54 -5.01
CA ALA A 17 -14.21 -0.81 -5.54
C ALA A 17 -13.49 -1.85 -4.67
N GLY A 18 -12.31 -1.50 -4.15
CA GLY A 18 -11.58 -2.29 -3.17
C GLY A 18 -12.35 -2.46 -1.86
N GLU A 19 -12.83 -1.36 -1.27
CA GLU A 19 -13.63 -1.38 -0.03
C GLU A 19 -14.89 -2.25 -0.18
N ALA A 20 -15.58 -2.16 -1.32
CA ALA A 20 -16.74 -3.00 -1.62
C ALA A 20 -16.36 -4.49 -1.74
N PHE A 21 -15.23 -4.79 -2.39
CA PHE A 21 -14.70 -6.15 -2.48
C PHE A 21 -14.35 -6.71 -1.10
N HIS A 22 -13.57 -5.99 -0.27
CA HIS A 22 -13.20 -6.46 1.07
C HIS A 22 -14.42 -6.64 1.97
N THR A 23 -15.42 -5.78 1.85
CA THR A 23 -16.71 -5.99 2.54
C THR A 23 -17.36 -7.31 2.12
N ALA A 24 -17.36 -7.63 0.82
CA ALA A 24 -17.96 -8.86 0.30
C ALA A 24 -17.19 -10.13 0.72
N VAL A 25 -15.87 -10.06 0.86
CA VAL A 25 -15.02 -11.22 1.24
C VAL A 25 -14.67 -11.27 2.73
N ARG A 26 -15.25 -10.41 3.57
CA ARG A 26 -14.92 -10.31 5.01
C ARG A 26 -15.07 -11.63 5.77
N ALA A 27 -16.02 -12.48 5.36
CA ALA A 27 -16.30 -13.75 6.02
C ALA A 27 -15.45 -14.91 5.47
N GLU A 28 -14.64 -14.68 4.44
CA GLU A 28 -13.80 -15.72 3.87
C GLU A 28 -12.67 -16.10 4.83
N PRO A 29 -12.36 -17.40 4.96
CA PRO A 29 -11.27 -17.84 5.82
C PRO A 29 -9.91 -17.45 5.26
N ARG A 30 -8.91 -17.35 6.14
CA ARG A 30 -7.51 -17.15 5.75
C ARG A 30 -7.04 -18.30 4.85
N PRO A 31 -6.59 -18.05 3.61
CA PRO A 31 -6.07 -19.11 2.76
C PRO A 31 -4.75 -19.67 3.30
N ALA A 32 -4.66 -20.98 3.47
CA ALA A 32 -3.50 -21.64 4.08
C ALA A 32 -2.19 -21.43 3.30
N PHE A 33 -2.25 -21.33 1.97
CA PHE A 33 -1.06 -21.13 1.13
C PHE A 33 -0.34 -19.80 1.39
N LEU A 34 -0.97 -18.83 2.09
CA LEU A 34 -0.30 -17.57 2.45
C LEU A 34 0.90 -17.81 3.38
N ASP A 35 0.87 -18.87 4.17
CA ASP A 35 1.97 -19.22 5.08
C ASP A 35 3.22 -19.70 4.33
N GLU A 36 3.03 -20.31 3.15
CA GLU A 36 4.10 -20.90 2.32
C GLU A 36 4.76 -19.90 1.39
N ARG A 37 4.17 -18.72 1.18
CA ARG A 37 4.71 -17.70 0.27
C ARG A 37 6.04 -17.15 0.78
N ALA A 38 7.07 -17.24 -0.06
CA ALA A 38 8.41 -16.71 0.16
C ALA A 38 8.88 -15.77 -0.97
N ASP A 39 7.96 -15.33 -1.82
CA ASP A 39 8.25 -14.38 -2.90
C ASP A 39 8.63 -12.98 -2.38
N PRO A 40 9.25 -12.11 -3.20
CA PRO A 40 9.62 -10.75 -2.81
C PRO A 40 8.47 -9.92 -2.21
N TRP A 41 7.24 -10.10 -2.72
CA TRP A 41 6.08 -9.38 -2.20
C TRP A 41 5.66 -9.90 -0.82
N ALA A 42 5.66 -11.22 -0.62
CA ALA A 42 5.44 -11.83 0.69
C ALA A 42 6.48 -11.38 1.72
N THR A 43 7.74 -11.25 1.31
CA THR A 43 8.82 -10.71 2.16
C THR A 43 8.53 -9.26 2.55
N GLY A 44 8.20 -8.40 1.58
CA GLY A 44 7.87 -7.00 1.83
C GLY A 44 6.67 -6.83 2.76
N ASP A 45 5.61 -7.61 2.56
CA ASP A 45 4.42 -7.62 3.41
C ASP A 45 4.76 -8.03 4.85
N ARG A 46 5.45 -9.17 5.04
CA ARG A 46 5.82 -9.65 6.37
C ARG A 46 6.72 -8.67 7.12
N VAL A 47 7.69 -8.04 6.45
CA VAL A 47 8.52 -7.03 7.11
C VAL A 47 7.70 -5.78 7.42
N ALA A 48 6.80 -5.33 6.55
CA ALA A 48 5.92 -4.18 6.82
C ALA A 48 5.07 -4.40 8.08
N TRP A 49 4.63 -5.63 8.32
CA TRP A 49 3.81 -6.05 9.45
C TRP A 49 4.60 -6.59 10.66
N ASP A 50 5.93 -6.48 10.64
CA ASP A 50 6.82 -6.91 11.73
C ASP A 50 6.84 -8.42 12.00
N GLU A 51 6.44 -9.21 11.01
CA GLU A 51 6.50 -10.68 11.03
C GLU A 51 7.89 -11.20 10.60
N LEU A 52 8.68 -10.36 9.93
CA LEU A 52 10.09 -10.61 9.58
C LEU A 52 10.97 -9.43 10.02
N PRO A 53 12.23 -9.68 10.39
CA PRO A 53 13.11 -8.65 10.94
C PRO A 53 13.46 -7.60 9.89
N VAL A 54 13.23 -6.33 10.22
CA VAL A 54 13.58 -5.20 9.36
C VAL A 54 15.10 -4.98 9.24
N SER A 55 15.90 -5.54 10.15
CA SER A 55 17.35 -5.43 10.18
C SER A 55 18.02 -5.94 8.92
N ASP A 56 17.44 -6.96 8.27
CA ASP A 56 17.95 -7.56 7.05
C ASP A 56 17.91 -6.56 5.88
N PHE A 57 17.10 -5.50 6.01
CA PHE A 57 16.93 -4.44 5.03
C PHE A 57 17.43 -3.07 5.54
N ALA A 58 18.19 -3.02 6.64
CA ALA A 58 18.64 -1.76 7.24
C ALA A 58 19.47 -0.86 6.30
N GLY A 59 20.20 -1.45 5.34
CA GLY A 59 20.94 -0.73 4.29
C GLY A 59 20.06 -0.18 3.16
N THR A 60 18.78 -0.50 3.15
CA THR A 60 17.82 -0.03 2.14
C THR A 60 17.32 1.35 2.51
N LYS A 61 17.36 2.27 1.54
CA LYS A 61 16.92 3.65 1.72
C LYS A 61 15.49 3.73 2.26
N HIS A 62 15.23 4.71 3.14
CA HIS A 62 13.97 4.95 3.85
C HIS A 62 13.52 3.90 4.87
N VAL A 63 13.98 2.64 4.78
CA VAL A 63 13.52 1.55 5.66
C VAL A 63 13.66 1.90 7.13
N ALA A 64 14.82 2.40 7.58
CA ALA A 64 15.03 2.77 8.97
C ALA A 64 14.07 3.87 9.45
N ARG A 65 13.77 4.88 8.61
CA ARG A 65 12.86 5.98 8.94
C ARG A 65 11.42 5.50 9.05
N LEU A 66 10.98 4.69 8.08
CA LEU A 66 9.63 4.12 8.08
C LEU A 66 9.43 3.14 9.22
N ALA A 67 10.41 2.30 9.51
CA ALA A 67 10.38 1.37 10.64
C ALA A 67 10.25 2.10 11.98
N ALA A 68 10.97 3.22 12.16
CA ALA A 68 10.87 4.07 13.35
C ALA A 68 9.51 4.78 13.48
N ALA A 69 8.84 5.09 12.36
CA ALA A 69 7.51 5.72 12.35
C ALA A 69 6.35 4.73 12.51
N ARG A 70 6.61 3.44 12.28
CA ARG A 70 5.60 2.38 12.36
C ARG A 70 5.18 2.15 13.82
N ARG A 71 3.89 2.25 14.07
CA ARG A 71 3.20 1.94 15.33
C ARG A 71 2.16 0.84 15.11
N PRO A 72 1.79 0.07 16.14
CA PRO A 72 0.72 -0.92 16.04
C PRO A 72 -0.59 -0.30 15.54
N VAL A 73 -1.38 -1.08 14.80
CA VAL A 73 -2.76 -0.76 14.44
C VAL A 73 -3.64 -1.87 14.98
N ASP A 74 -4.71 -1.53 15.69
CA ASP A 74 -5.65 -2.48 16.27
C ASP A 74 -6.88 -2.57 15.37
N THR A 75 -6.76 -3.31 14.28
CA THR A 75 -7.86 -3.54 13.33
C THR A 75 -7.82 -4.99 12.87
N PRO A 76 -8.96 -5.70 12.81
CA PRO A 76 -8.95 -7.11 12.43
C PRO A 76 -8.45 -7.35 11.00
N ASP A 77 -7.61 -8.37 10.86
CA ASP A 77 -7.18 -8.89 9.56
C ASP A 77 -8.32 -9.64 8.86
N GLN A 78 -8.30 -9.59 7.53
CA GLN A 78 -9.19 -10.35 6.66
C GLN A 78 -8.51 -10.63 5.31
N LEU A 79 -9.19 -11.36 4.44
CA LEU A 79 -8.75 -11.52 3.05
C LEU A 79 -8.82 -10.16 2.34
N ILE A 80 -7.69 -9.70 1.82
CA ILE A 80 -7.61 -8.49 1.00
C ILE A 80 -6.98 -8.79 -0.36
N HIS A 81 -7.23 -7.88 -1.30
CA HIS A 81 -6.49 -7.80 -2.55
C HIS A 81 -5.37 -6.76 -2.41
N GLY A 82 -4.12 -7.23 -2.37
CA GLY A 82 -2.94 -6.38 -2.15
C GLY A 82 -2.35 -5.72 -3.40
N ASP A 83 -3.07 -5.69 -4.51
CA ASP A 83 -2.58 -5.11 -5.78
C ASP A 83 -3.70 -4.51 -6.63
N LEU A 84 -4.51 -3.63 -6.06
CA LEU A 84 -5.68 -3.08 -6.76
C LEU A 84 -5.32 -2.07 -7.86
N THR A 85 -4.16 -1.40 -7.81
CA THR A 85 -3.85 -0.20 -8.63
C THR A 85 -3.88 -0.44 -10.15
N GLY A 86 -3.66 -1.69 -10.60
CA GLY A 86 -3.81 -2.12 -12.00
C GLY A 86 -4.97 -3.09 -12.26
N ASN A 87 -5.58 -3.64 -11.20
CA ASN A 87 -6.41 -4.84 -11.29
C ASN A 87 -7.90 -4.57 -11.04
N VAL A 88 -8.35 -3.36 -11.37
CA VAL A 88 -9.77 -2.99 -11.38
C VAL A 88 -10.18 -2.47 -12.75
N LEU A 89 -11.10 -3.19 -13.38
CA LEU A 89 -11.68 -2.82 -14.67
C LEU A 89 -12.91 -1.94 -14.46
N PHE A 90 -13.01 -0.90 -15.29
CA PHE A 90 -14.16 -0.01 -15.33
C PHE A 90 -14.73 0.02 -16.75
N ALA A 91 -16.03 -0.20 -16.87
CA ALA A 91 -16.79 -0.01 -18.11
C ALA A 91 -17.98 0.91 -17.84
N GLU A 92 -18.43 1.62 -18.89
CA GLU A 92 -19.59 2.51 -18.78
C GLU A 92 -20.85 1.71 -18.44
N GLY A 93 -21.64 2.19 -17.47
CA GLY A 93 -22.89 1.55 -17.05
C GLY A 93 -22.74 0.23 -16.28
N LEU A 94 -21.52 -0.27 -16.05
CA LEU A 94 -21.26 -1.52 -15.34
C LEU A 94 -20.59 -1.28 -13.97
N PRO A 95 -20.84 -2.18 -12.97
CA PRO A 95 -20.06 -2.17 -11.73
C PRO A 95 -18.58 -2.45 -12.02
N PRO A 96 -17.66 -1.97 -11.16
CA PRO A 96 -16.24 -2.29 -11.29
C PRO A 96 -15.99 -3.80 -11.12
N ALA A 97 -15.05 -4.34 -11.90
CA ALA A 97 -14.63 -5.74 -11.78
C ALA A 97 -13.20 -5.81 -11.23
N ASN A 98 -13.02 -6.47 -10.10
CA ASN A 98 -11.70 -6.82 -9.57
C ASN A 98 -11.21 -8.07 -10.31
N ILE A 99 -10.00 -8.01 -10.85
CA ILE A 99 -9.33 -9.11 -11.57
C ILE A 99 -8.03 -9.47 -10.86
N ASP A 100 -7.36 -10.55 -11.28
CA ASP A 100 -6.00 -10.92 -10.84
C ASP A 100 -5.77 -10.81 -9.32
N LEU A 101 -6.70 -11.44 -8.57
CA LEU A 101 -6.71 -11.39 -7.10
C LEU A 101 -5.34 -11.80 -6.55
N SER A 102 -4.70 -10.84 -5.87
CA SER A 102 -3.46 -11.01 -5.13
C SER A 102 -3.76 -11.06 -3.64
N PRO A 103 -3.93 -12.26 -3.03
CA PRO A 103 -4.46 -12.42 -1.69
C PRO A 103 -3.41 -12.12 -0.61
N TYR A 104 -3.84 -11.37 0.41
CA TYR A 104 -3.11 -11.14 1.66
C TYR A 104 -4.08 -11.22 2.85
N TRP A 105 -3.54 -11.38 4.06
CA TRP A 105 -4.32 -11.42 5.29
C TRP A 105 -3.96 -10.25 6.19
N ARG A 106 -4.62 -9.10 5.98
CA ARG A 106 -4.32 -7.80 6.62
C ARG A 106 -5.61 -7.00 6.82
N PRO A 107 -5.60 -5.85 7.52
CA PRO A 107 -6.79 -5.01 7.62
C PRO A 107 -7.17 -4.44 6.26
N ALA A 108 -8.46 -4.35 5.96
CA ALA A 108 -8.94 -3.87 4.65
C ALA A 108 -8.38 -2.48 4.26
N ALA A 109 -8.25 -1.59 5.24
CA ALA A 109 -7.66 -0.26 5.06
C ALA A 109 -6.25 -0.28 4.46
N PHE A 110 -5.48 -1.35 4.68
CA PHE A 110 -4.15 -1.52 4.10
C PHE A 110 -4.20 -1.58 2.57
N ALA A 111 -5.19 -2.27 1.99
CA ALA A 111 -5.35 -2.33 0.54
C ALA A 111 -5.66 -0.94 -0.06
N THR A 112 -6.46 -0.13 0.61
CA THR A 112 -6.69 1.27 0.21
C THR A 112 -5.40 2.08 0.30
N ALA A 113 -4.58 1.87 1.33
CA ALA A 113 -3.28 2.54 1.44
C ALA A 113 -2.30 2.14 0.32
N ILE A 114 -2.35 0.89 -0.17
CA ILE A 114 -1.59 0.44 -1.35
C ILE A 114 -1.95 1.27 -2.58
N VAL A 115 -3.25 1.46 -2.84
CA VAL A 115 -3.73 2.29 -3.96
C VAL A 115 -3.21 3.72 -3.87
N VAL A 116 -3.31 4.31 -2.67
CA VAL A 116 -2.87 5.70 -2.46
C VAL A 116 -1.37 5.82 -2.62
N ALA A 117 -0.58 4.91 -2.04
CA ALA A 117 0.87 4.95 -2.18
C ALA A 117 1.31 4.78 -3.64
N ASP A 118 0.73 3.83 -4.38
CA ASP A 118 1.10 3.63 -5.77
C ASP A 118 0.78 4.86 -6.64
N ALA A 119 -0.37 5.49 -6.39
CA ALA A 119 -0.74 6.73 -7.07
C ALA A 119 0.23 7.88 -6.76
N LEU A 120 0.65 8.03 -5.50
CA LEU A 120 1.59 9.07 -5.07
C LEU A 120 3.02 8.82 -5.56
N VAL A 121 3.50 7.57 -5.51
CA VAL A 121 4.88 7.20 -5.86
C VAL A 121 5.07 7.11 -7.38
N TRP A 122 4.14 6.49 -8.11
CA TRP A 122 4.35 6.11 -9.52
C TRP A 122 3.55 6.94 -10.52
N GLU A 123 2.40 7.49 -10.11
CA GLU A 123 1.48 8.15 -11.03
C GLU A 123 1.45 9.68 -10.90
N ALA A 124 2.44 10.26 -10.20
CA ALA A 124 2.59 11.69 -9.96
C ALA A 124 1.32 12.35 -9.38
N ALA A 125 0.55 11.60 -8.60
CA ALA A 125 -0.63 12.14 -7.94
C ALA A 125 -0.23 13.04 -6.76
N ASP A 126 -1.04 14.06 -6.46
CA ASP A 126 -0.75 15.01 -5.39
C ASP A 126 -1.46 14.65 -4.07
N ALA A 127 -1.05 15.30 -2.97
CA ALA A 127 -1.53 15.02 -1.61
C ALA A 127 -3.05 15.23 -1.42
N SER A 128 -3.76 15.88 -2.35
CA SER A 128 -5.23 15.99 -2.30
C SER A 128 -5.91 14.62 -2.29
N LEU A 129 -5.22 13.56 -2.73
CA LEU A 129 -5.64 12.16 -2.61
C LEU A 129 -5.98 11.75 -1.17
N LEU A 130 -5.31 12.35 -0.20
CA LEU A 130 -5.53 12.03 1.22
C LEU A 130 -6.90 12.50 1.71
N SER A 131 -7.50 13.50 1.07
CA SER A 131 -8.83 14.00 1.46
C SER A 131 -9.95 12.96 1.31
N GLY A 132 -9.82 12.03 0.36
CA GLY A 132 -10.83 10.98 0.12
C GLY A 132 -10.62 9.71 0.94
N VAL A 133 -9.62 9.68 1.82
CA VAL A 133 -9.37 8.57 2.77
C VAL A 133 -9.40 9.04 4.22
N GLY A 134 -9.86 10.28 4.48
CA GLY A 134 -9.96 10.83 5.83
C GLY A 134 -10.94 10.11 6.75
N HIS A 135 -11.80 9.23 6.21
CA HIS A 135 -12.67 8.35 6.99
C HIS A 135 -11.95 7.13 7.56
N ILE A 136 -10.73 6.85 7.10
CA ILE A 136 -9.94 5.70 7.56
C ILE A 136 -9.09 6.14 8.76
N GLU A 137 -9.44 5.64 9.94
CA GLU A 137 -8.65 5.86 11.15
C GLU A 137 -7.23 5.33 10.99
N GLN A 138 -6.25 6.07 11.53
CA GLN A 138 -4.83 5.69 11.50
C GLN A 138 -4.28 5.47 10.07
N PHE A 139 -4.86 6.13 9.05
CA PHE A 139 -4.43 5.96 7.64
C PHE A 139 -2.92 6.13 7.44
N GLY A 140 -2.28 7.07 8.14
CA GLY A 140 -0.83 7.25 8.10
C GLY A 140 -0.04 5.97 8.48
N GLN A 141 -0.54 5.15 9.40
CA GLN A 141 0.09 3.89 9.79
C GLN A 141 -0.06 2.79 8.73
N TYR A 142 -1.15 2.80 7.98
CA TYR A 142 -1.29 1.94 6.79
C TYR A 142 -0.38 2.41 5.66
N LEU A 143 -0.27 3.72 5.45
CA LEU A 143 0.63 4.29 4.44
C LEU A 143 2.11 4.01 4.73
N VAL A 144 2.55 4.13 5.99
CA VAL A 144 3.91 3.75 6.42
C VAL A 144 4.20 2.28 6.11
N ARG A 145 3.26 1.37 6.44
CA ARG A 145 3.40 -0.07 6.14
C ARG A 145 3.46 -0.32 4.64
N THR A 146 2.64 0.37 3.86
CA THR A 146 2.64 0.22 2.41
C THR A 146 3.98 0.66 1.80
N LEU A 147 4.56 1.75 2.29
CA LEU A 147 5.86 2.20 1.84
C LEU A 147 6.98 1.23 2.24
N LEU A 148 6.95 0.65 3.45
CA LEU A 148 7.86 -0.45 3.82
C LEU A 148 7.71 -1.62 2.85
N TYR A 149 6.48 -2.07 2.62
CA TYR A 149 6.16 -3.16 1.70
C TYR A 149 6.74 -2.89 0.30
N ARG A 150 6.46 -1.72 -0.28
CA ARG A 150 6.92 -1.38 -1.64
C ARG A 150 8.43 -1.20 -1.73
N VAL A 151 9.08 -0.54 -0.74
CA VAL A 151 10.53 -0.34 -0.74
C VAL A 151 11.29 -1.66 -0.59
N ILE A 152 10.81 -2.56 0.28
CA ILE A 152 11.43 -3.87 0.49
C ILE A 152 11.21 -4.77 -0.72
N THR A 153 10.01 -4.78 -1.28
CA THR A 153 9.72 -5.51 -2.52
C THR A 153 10.61 -5.04 -3.66
N ASP A 154 10.76 -3.72 -3.85
CA ASP A 154 11.64 -3.15 -4.88
C ASP A 154 13.12 -3.51 -4.65
N ARG A 155 13.60 -3.46 -3.39
CA ARG A 155 14.96 -3.90 -3.05
C ARG A 155 15.18 -5.38 -3.36
N ALA A 156 14.22 -6.24 -3.02
CA ALA A 156 14.32 -7.67 -3.25
C ALA A 156 14.38 -8.03 -4.75
N HIS A 157 13.76 -7.22 -5.62
CA HIS A 157 13.91 -7.37 -7.08
C HIS A 157 15.23 -6.82 -7.63
N ARG A 158 15.91 -5.96 -6.87
CA ARG A 158 17.12 -5.25 -7.29
C ARG A 158 18.22 -5.36 -6.22
N PRO A 159 18.64 -6.59 -5.84
CA PRO A 159 19.56 -6.79 -4.72
C PRO A 159 20.97 -6.23 -4.99
N GLU A 160 21.42 -6.22 -6.23
CA GLU A 160 22.76 -5.76 -6.60
C GLU A 160 22.80 -4.27 -7.00
N ASP A 161 21.64 -3.65 -7.20
CA ASP A 161 21.58 -2.26 -7.63
C ASP A 161 21.95 -1.32 -6.48
N PRO A 162 22.62 -0.19 -6.77
CA PRO A 162 22.85 0.84 -5.76
C PRO A 162 21.52 1.49 -5.35
N PRO A 163 21.43 2.07 -4.13
CA PRO A 163 20.28 2.86 -3.73
C PRO A 163 19.98 3.98 -4.73
N ARG A 164 18.69 4.27 -4.96
CA ARG A 164 18.29 5.37 -5.84
C ARG A 164 18.86 6.71 -5.32
N ALA A 165 19.49 7.45 -6.21
CA ALA A 165 19.89 8.83 -5.96
C ALA A 165 18.66 9.69 -5.62
N ASP A 166 18.84 10.67 -4.74
CA ASP A 166 17.75 11.55 -4.26
C ASP A 166 16.93 12.20 -5.37
N VAL A 167 17.59 12.60 -6.47
CA VAL A 167 16.96 13.27 -7.61
C VAL A 167 15.99 12.36 -8.39
N ASN A 168 16.14 11.05 -8.26
CA ASN A 168 15.38 10.03 -9.00
C ASN A 168 14.64 9.07 -8.05
N ASP A 169 14.38 9.50 -6.82
CA ASP A 169 13.77 8.66 -5.79
C ASP A 169 12.27 8.97 -5.63
N PRO A 170 11.38 8.17 -6.24
CA PRO A 170 9.94 8.44 -6.21
C PRO A 170 9.34 8.25 -4.81
N TYR A 171 10.00 7.51 -3.92
CA TYR A 171 9.48 7.27 -2.57
C TYR A 171 9.69 8.46 -1.65
N ARG A 172 10.75 9.25 -1.84
CA ARG A 172 11.15 10.32 -0.92
C ARG A 172 10.01 11.27 -0.51
N PRO A 173 9.29 11.94 -1.44
CA PRO A 173 8.24 12.88 -1.05
C PRO A 173 7.07 12.19 -0.32
N VAL A 174 6.79 10.93 -0.67
CA VAL A 174 5.71 10.15 -0.08
C VAL A 174 6.08 9.62 1.30
N VAL A 175 7.35 9.28 1.54
CA VAL A 175 7.88 8.88 2.86
C VAL A 175 7.80 10.04 3.85
N GLU A 176 8.19 11.24 3.45
CA GLU A 176 8.08 12.44 4.28
C GLU A 176 6.62 12.70 4.67
N MET A 177 5.73 12.71 3.67
CA MET A 177 4.27 12.84 3.88
C MET A 177 3.69 11.77 4.81
N ALA A 178 4.08 10.51 4.61
CA ALA A 178 3.56 9.40 5.41
C ALA A 178 4.02 9.47 6.86
N ILE A 179 5.27 9.86 7.12
CA ILE A 179 5.79 10.04 8.49
C ILE A 179 5.01 11.16 9.19
N ASP A 180 4.81 12.30 8.54
CA ASP A 180 4.06 13.43 9.11
C ASP A 180 2.61 13.05 9.40
N LEU A 181 1.93 12.42 8.44
CA LEU A 181 0.56 11.95 8.60
C LEU A 181 0.44 10.88 9.69
N SER A 182 1.44 10.01 9.80
CA SER A 182 1.47 8.96 10.80
C SER A 182 1.67 9.52 12.19
N GLY A 183 2.28 10.71 12.34
CA GLY A 183 2.62 11.39 13.59
C GLY A 183 1.55 12.36 14.10
N ALA A 184 0.62 12.80 13.25
CA ALA A 184 -0.53 13.60 13.66
C ALA A 184 -1.44 12.78 14.60
N ILE A 185 -1.49 13.19 15.87
CA ILE A 185 -2.33 12.63 16.94
C ILE A 185 -3.67 13.35 16.94
#